data_AF-A0A4Y8AUS5-F1
#
_entry.id   AF-A0A4Y8AUS5-F1
#
_cell.length_a   1.000
_cell.length_b   1.000
_cell.length_c   1.000
_cell.angle_alpha   90.00
_cell.angle_beta   90.00
_cell.angle_gamma   90.00
#
_symmetry.space_group_name_H-M   'P 1'
#
loop_
_entity.id
_entity.type
_entity.pdbx_description
1 polymer ?
#
loop_
_entity_poly.entity_id
_entity_poly.type
_entity_poly.pdbx_seq_one_letter_code
_entity_poly.pdbx_strand_id
1 'polypeptide(L)'
;MEKVIVLNSQQKFILEQIIDELKFALRKTYSEEDLIKLSLLIIKESGKQTYFSKKETLSNLLDNLGNYSSKACDISKVKYSKYRKNGFESEFKKDLFFTTKAIENSPEKISSFVSKVKDKSMIFKNEFILKSKEEKIEIISAYTIGILVYFASAGGIDHEGGLPDSDLSVGIGFHRHILSHSIILGFVVEFIMRSGIELFNAINKNLPEFHHSFWDRTNTFIDNNKGIAIGSMWLGIGTHLIKDSGVFGHGVKAYTGLPFEMSMAGHQGLFMANGVASAMASYSEQKKK
;
A
#
# COMPACT_ATOMS: atom_id res chain seq x y z
N MET A 1 15.21 -28.05 -8.12
CA MET A 1 16.68 -27.82 -8.08
C MET A 1 16.91 -26.46 -7.47
N GLU A 2 17.38 -26.40 -6.21
CA GLU A 2 17.81 -25.14 -5.61
C GLU A 2 19.02 -24.61 -6.39
N LYS A 3 18.89 -23.39 -6.94
CA LYS A 3 20.03 -22.70 -7.53
C LYS A 3 20.87 -22.13 -6.39
N VAL A 4 21.97 -22.81 -6.06
CA VAL A 4 22.97 -22.29 -5.14
C VAL A 4 23.79 -21.23 -5.86
N ILE A 5 23.72 -19.98 -5.38
CA ILE A 5 24.57 -18.90 -5.88
C ILE A 5 25.96 -19.07 -5.28
N VAL A 6 26.95 -19.43 -6.09
CA VAL A 6 28.35 -19.54 -5.66
C VAL A 6 29.02 -18.19 -5.87
N LEU A 7 29.40 -17.53 -4.77
CA LEU A 7 30.12 -16.26 -4.81
C LEU A 7 31.60 -16.49 -5.13
N ASN A 8 32.17 -15.64 -5.97
CA ASN A 8 33.61 -15.59 -6.15
C ASN A 8 34.29 -14.86 -4.97
N SER A 9 35.62 -14.94 -4.88
CA SER A 9 36.38 -14.36 -3.76
C SER A 9 36.15 -12.85 -3.59
N GLN A 10 36.01 -12.11 -4.69
CA GLN A 10 35.75 -10.67 -4.64
C GLN A 10 34.35 -10.37 -4.09
N GLN A 11 33.33 -11.12 -4.55
CA GLN A 11 31.96 -10.98 -4.06
C GLN A 11 31.85 -11.34 -2.58
N LYS A 12 32.57 -12.37 -2.14
CA LYS A 12 32.64 -12.75 -0.72
C LYS A 12 33.26 -11.63 0.12
N PHE A 13 34.38 -11.06 -0.33
CA PHE A 13 35.02 -9.92 0.34
C PHE A 13 34.09 -8.71 0.45
N ILE A 14 33.39 -8.35 -0.64
CA ILE A 14 32.42 -7.24 -0.62
C ILE A 14 31.29 -7.51 0.37
N LEU A 15 30.75 -8.73 0.39
CA LEU A 15 29.69 -9.10 1.33
C LEU A 15 30.18 -9.05 2.79
N GLU A 16 31.39 -9.55 3.06
CA GLU A 16 32.03 -9.48 4.37
C GLU A 16 32.22 -8.03 4.82
N GLN A 17 32.71 -7.15 3.93
CA GLN A 17 32.83 -5.72 4.20
C GLN A 17 31.49 -5.10 4.60
N ILE A 18 30.43 -5.32 3.81
CA ILE A 18 29.09 -4.77 4.09
C ILE A 18 28.57 -5.28 5.43
N ILE A 19 28.74 -6.57 5.73
CA ILE A 19 28.29 -7.16 6.99
C ILE A 19 29.06 -6.55 8.19
N ASP A 20 30.36 -6.34 8.05
CA ASP A 20 31.18 -5.80 9.14
C ASP A 20 30.92 -4.30 9.36
N GLU A 21 30.65 -3.54 8.30
CA GLU A 21 30.17 -2.15 8.39
C GLU A 21 28.82 -2.07 9.11
N LEU A 22 27.89 -2.99 8.82
CA LEU A 22 26.62 -3.08 9.55
C LEU A 22 26.87 -3.37 11.03
N LYS A 23 27.70 -4.38 11.37
CA LYS A 23 28.04 -4.69 12.76
C LYS A 23 28.70 -3.49 13.46
N PHE A 24 29.55 -2.75 12.77
CA PHE A 24 30.19 -1.55 13.30
C PHE A 24 29.15 -0.47 13.64
N ALA A 25 28.27 -0.15 12.68
CA ALA A 25 27.21 0.85 12.87
C ALA A 25 26.30 0.47 14.04
N LEU A 26 25.90 -0.80 14.11
CA LEU A 26 25.10 -1.35 15.19
C LEU A 26 25.84 -1.23 16.54
N ARG A 27 27.09 -1.69 16.66
CA ARG A 27 27.89 -1.63 17.90
C ARG A 27 28.11 -0.21 18.44
N LYS A 28 28.28 0.78 17.55
CA LYS A 28 28.44 2.19 17.94
C LYS A 28 27.16 2.76 18.60
N THR A 29 26.02 2.10 18.43
CA THR A 29 24.69 2.60 18.82
C THR A 29 24.14 2.00 20.12
N TYR A 30 24.87 1.09 20.81
CA TYR A 30 24.23 0.20 21.80
C TYR A 30 24.84 0.27 23.21
N SER A 31 24.72 1.42 23.87
CA SER A 31 24.36 1.38 25.29
C SER A 31 22.85 1.14 25.42
N GLU A 32 22.37 0.62 26.55
CA GLU A 32 20.92 0.51 26.81
C GLU A 32 20.24 1.89 26.71
N GLU A 33 20.92 2.95 27.14
CA GLU A 33 20.43 4.32 27.06
C GLU A 33 20.28 4.79 25.60
N ASP A 34 21.25 4.47 24.74
CA ASP A 34 21.20 4.82 23.31
C ASP A 34 20.12 4.03 22.57
N LEU A 35 19.89 2.77 22.94
CA LEU A 35 18.78 1.96 22.43
C LEU A 35 17.41 2.57 22.77
N ILE A 36 17.23 3.05 24.01
CA ILE A 36 16.00 3.70 24.43
C ILE A 36 15.81 5.03 23.67
N LYS A 37 16.87 5.85 23.58
CA LYS A 37 16.83 7.13 22.83
C LYS A 37 16.49 6.90 21.36
N LEU A 38 17.11 5.91 20.72
CA LEU A 38 16.83 5.53 19.35
C LEU A 38 15.38 5.06 19.18
N SER A 39 14.91 4.20 20.07
CA SER A 39 13.52 3.70 20.03
C SER A 39 12.52 4.85 20.15
N LEU A 40 12.74 5.78 21.09
CA LEU A 40 11.89 6.96 21.25
C LEU A 40 11.94 7.88 20.03
N LEU A 41 13.12 8.08 19.44
CA LEU A 41 13.27 8.85 18.20
C LEU A 41 12.50 8.20 17.04
N ILE A 42 12.66 6.90 16.84
CA ILE A 42 11.98 6.13 15.80
C ILE A 42 10.45 6.22 15.99
N ILE A 43 9.96 6.00 17.20
CA ILE A 43 8.52 6.09 17.52
C ILE A 43 8.00 7.50 17.22
N LYS A 44 8.73 8.52 17.68
CA LYS A 44 8.35 9.93 17.50
C LYS A 44 8.30 10.31 16.03
N GLU A 45 9.37 10.06 15.27
CA GLU A 45 9.44 10.47 13.86
C GLU A 45 8.52 9.65 12.97
N SER A 46 8.40 8.34 13.20
CA SER A 46 7.47 7.48 12.45
C SER A 46 6.03 7.86 12.72
N GLY A 47 5.66 8.07 13.99
CA GLY A 47 4.31 8.51 14.38
C GLY A 47 3.97 9.88 13.79
N LYS A 48 4.91 10.83 13.87
CA LYS A 48 4.78 12.16 13.27
C LYS A 48 4.57 12.06 11.76
N GLN A 49 5.38 11.28 11.05
CA GLN A 49 5.27 11.11 9.60
C GLN A 49 3.96 10.45 9.19
N THR A 50 3.55 9.36 9.85
CA THR A 50 2.25 8.70 9.61
C THR A 50 1.08 9.64 9.86
N TYR A 51 1.14 10.44 10.93
CA TYR A 51 0.11 11.44 11.20
C TYR A 51 0.05 12.52 10.10
N PHE A 52 1.19 13.13 9.77
CA PHE A 52 1.23 14.21 8.76
C PHE A 52 0.93 13.73 7.35
N SER A 53 1.25 12.48 7.02
CA SER A 53 0.96 11.93 5.70
C SER A 53 -0.54 11.72 5.49
N LYS A 54 -1.28 11.45 6.56
CA LYS A 54 -2.72 11.18 6.51
C LYS A 54 -3.61 12.26 7.09
N LYS A 55 -3.07 13.30 7.72
CA LYS A 55 -3.86 14.38 8.36
C LYS A 55 -4.96 14.94 7.45
N GLU A 56 -4.62 15.27 6.21
CA GLU A 56 -5.57 15.82 5.23
C GLU A 56 -6.61 14.79 4.81
N THR A 57 -6.17 13.56 4.50
CA THR A 57 -7.06 12.44 4.17
C THR A 57 -8.00 12.13 5.33
N LEU A 58 -7.52 12.13 6.57
CA LEU A 58 -8.28 11.82 7.77
C LEU A 58 -9.31 12.91 8.08
N SER A 59 -8.94 14.18 7.95
CA SER A 59 -9.87 15.32 8.08
C SER A 59 -10.99 15.19 7.05
N ASN A 60 -10.63 15.03 5.77
CA ASN A 60 -11.60 14.89 4.69
C ASN A 60 -12.49 13.65 4.86
N LEU A 61 -11.98 12.57 5.45
CA LEU A 61 -12.74 11.34 5.66
C LEU A 61 -13.70 11.46 6.84
N LEU A 62 -13.27 12.08 7.94
CA LEU A 62 -14.12 12.38 9.10
C LEU A 62 -15.25 13.36 8.73
N ASP A 63 -14.93 14.40 7.96
CA ASP A 63 -15.89 15.41 7.51
C ASP A 63 -16.96 14.82 6.57
N ASN A 64 -16.64 13.74 5.85
CA ASN A 64 -17.52 13.13 4.86
C ASN A 64 -18.00 11.71 5.23
N LEU A 65 -17.68 11.20 6.42
CA LEU A 65 -17.92 9.81 6.82
C LEU A 65 -19.41 9.44 6.79
N GLY A 66 -20.29 10.38 7.18
CA GLY A 66 -21.74 10.22 7.09
C GLY A 66 -22.27 10.22 5.64
N ASN A 67 -21.62 10.95 4.73
CA ASN A 67 -22.02 11.03 3.33
C ASN A 67 -21.49 9.86 2.50
N TYR A 68 -20.29 9.36 2.79
CA TYR A 68 -19.70 8.23 2.09
C TYR A 68 -20.32 6.91 2.54
N SER A 69 -20.55 6.71 3.83
CA SER A 69 -21.20 5.50 4.33
C SER A 69 -22.65 5.38 3.84
N SER A 70 -23.42 6.48 3.84
CA SER A 70 -24.79 6.48 3.30
C SER A 70 -24.81 6.25 1.79
N LYS A 71 -24.01 6.98 1.01
CA LYS A 71 -23.93 6.80 -0.45
C LYS A 71 -23.40 5.42 -0.85
N ALA A 72 -22.37 4.91 -0.17
CA ALA A 72 -21.85 3.57 -0.45
C ALA A 72 -22.89 2.51 -0.09
N CYS A 73 -23.61 2.65 1.03
CA CYS A 73 -24.69 1.76 1.42
C CYS A 73 -25.85 1.81 0.43
N ASP A 74 -26.25 2.99 -0.04
CA ASP A 74 -27.34 3.17 -1.00
C ASP A 74 -26.98 2.66 -2.40
N ILE A 75 -25.79 2.99 -2.89
CA ILE A 75 -25.29 2.48 -4.18
C ILE A 75 -25.14 0.96 -4.11
N SER A 76 -24.59 0.43 -3.01
CA SER A 76 -24.43 -1.02 -2.82
C SER A 76 -25.78 -1.72 -2.72
N LYS A 77 -26.77 -1.19 -2.00
CA LYS A 77 -28.13 -1.73 -1.93
C LYS A 77 -28.82 -1.74 -3.31
N VAL A 78 -28.70 -0.64 -4.05
CA VAL A 78 -29.30 -0.51 -5.38
C VAL A 78 -28.63 -1.45 -6.38
N LYS A 79 -27.30 -1.55 -6.36
CA LYS A 79 -26.55 -2.46 -7.23
C LYS A 79 -26.80 -3.91 -6.84
N TYR A 80 -26.65 -4.27 -5.57
CA TYR A 80 -26.96 -5.61 -5.07
C TYR A 80 -28.37 -6.08 -5.46
N SER A 81 -29.39 -5.21 -5.32
CA SER A 81 -30.76 -5.50 -5.75
C SER A 81 -30.87 -5.78 -7.25
N LYS A 82 -30.17 -5.00 -8.09
CA LYS A 82 -30.14 -5.21 -9.55
C LYS A 82 -29.39 -6.49 -9.94
N TYR A 83 -28.22 -6.73 -9.36
CA TYR A 83 -27.42 -7.93 -9.61
C TYR A 83 -28.15 -9.21 -9.16
N ARG A 84 -28.90 -9.15 -8.05
CA ARG A 84 -29.74 -10.24 -7.55
C ARG A 84 -30.97 -10.49 -8.43
N LYS A 85 -31.63 -9.44 -8.92
CA LYS A 85 -32.86 -9.54 -9.71
C LYS A 85 -32.62 -9.94 -11.17
N ASN A 86 -31.53 -9.45 -11.76
CA ASN A 86 -31.29 -9.54 -13.19
C ASN A 86 -30.11 -10.47 -13.54
N GLY A 87 -29.42 -11.01 -12.53
CA GLY A 87 -28.25 -11.86 -12.69
C GLY A 87 -26.96 -11.06 -12.92
N PHE A 88 -25.86 -11.55 -12.33
CA PHE A 88 -24.55 -10.88 -12.33
C PHE A 88 -24.04 -10.60 -13.76
N GLU A 89 -24.08 -11.60 -14.63
CA GLU A 89 -23.55 -11.47 -15.99
C GLU A 89 -24.34 -10.46 -16.85
N SER A 90 -25.66 -10.37 -16.64
CA SER A 90 -26.52 -9.43 -17.36
C SER A 90 -26.27 -7.99 -16.93
N GLU A 91 -26.20 -7.73 -15.62
CA GLU A 91 -25.96 -6.36 -15.12
C GLU A 91 -24.53 -5.91 -15.28
N PHE A 92 -23.55 -6.80 -15.17
CA PHE A 92 -22.17 -6.47 -15.48
C PHE A 92 -22.01 -6.11 -16.97
N LYS A 93 -22.62 -6.87 -17.89
CA LYS A 93 -22.61 -6.53 -19.33
C LYS A 93 -23.35 -5.22 -19.61
N LYS A 94 -24.46 -4.93 -18.94
CA LYS A 94 -25.16 -3.64 -19.07
C LYS A 94 -24.34 -2.49 -18.50
N ASP A 95 -23.73 -2.64 -17.33
CA ASP A 95 -22.86 -1.63 -16.72
C ASP A 95 -21.65 -1.35 -17.61
N LEU A 96 -21.03 -2.40 -18.17
CA LEU A 96 -19.95 -2.29 -19.14
C LEU A 96 -20.42 -1.56 -20.40
N PHE A 97 -21.58 -1.95 -20.96
CA PHE A 97 -22.19 -1.36 -22.14
C PHE A 97 -22.61 0.10 -21.95
N PHE A 98 -23.19 0.48 -20.81
CA PHE A 98 -23.52 1.87 -20.51
C PHE A 98 -22.24 2.70 -20.31
N THR A 99 -21.20 2.12 -19.73
CA THR A 99 -19.90 2.77 -19.59
C THR A 99 -19.24 2.97 -20.95
N THR A 100 -19.20 1.96 -21.83
CA THR A 100 -18.66 2.10 -23.19
C THR A 100 -19.51 3.02 -24.07
N LYS A 101 -20.83 2.94 -24.00
CA LYS A 101 -21.73 3.82 -24.77
C LYS A 101 -21.72 5.27 -24.30
N ALA A 102 -21.51 5.52 -23.00
CA ALA A 102 -21.26 6.86 -22.46
C ALA A 102 -19.88 7.41 -22.89
N ILE A 103 -18.92 6.53 -23.17
CA ILE A 103 -17.61 6.87 -23.74
C ILE A 103 -17.72 7.15 -25.25
N GLU A 104 -18.50 6.36 -26.00
CA GLU A 104 -18.69 6.50 -27.45
C GLU A 104 -19.52 7.74 -27.85
N ASN A 105 -20.55 8.10 -27.08
CA ASN A 105 -21.46 9.21 -27.40
C ASN A 105 -20.98 10.60 -26.94
N SER A 106 -19.73 10.73 -26.48
CA SER A 106 -19.16 12.02 -26.06
C SER A 106 -17.93 12.37 -26.92
N PRO A 107 -18.10 13.06 -28.07
CA PRO A 107 -16.99 13.46 -28.95
C PRO A 107 -15.88 14.24 -28.23
N GLU A 108 -16.25 15.06 -27.25
CA GLU A 108 -15.32 15.84 -26.40
C GLU A 108 -14.53 14.97 -25.39
N LYS A 109 -15.05 13.79 -25.02
CA LYS A 109 -14.35 12.85 -24.14
C LYS A 109 -13.41 11.92 -24.89
N ILE A 110 -13.69 11.62 -26.16
CA ILE A 110 -12.75 10.90 -27.03
C ILE A 110 -11.57 11.82 -27.38
N SER A 111 -11.78 13.09 -27.70
CA SER A 111 -10.67 14.02 -27.93
C SER A 111 -9.85 14.27 -26.65
N SER A 112 -10.48 14.35 -25.48
CA SER A 112 -9.76 14.46 -24.20
C SER A 112 -9.18 13.15 -23.69
N PHE A 113 -9.68 11.99 -24.10
CA PHE A 113 -9.05 10.69 -23.84
C PHE A 113 -7.87 10.47 -24.78
N VAL A 114 -8.00 10.80 -26.08
CA VAL A 114 -6.91 10.79 -27.05
C VAL A 114 -5.85 11.82 -26.66
N SER A 115 -6.23 13.02 -26.21
CA SER A 115 -5.28 13.98 -25.64
C SER A 115 -4.65 13.43 -24.37
N LYS A 116 -5.41 12.86 -23.42
CA LYS A 116 -4.85 12.21 -22.21
C LYS A 116 -3.95 11.02 -22.52
N VAL A 117 -4.21 10.26 -23.58
CA VAL A 117 -3.36 9.14 -24.03
C VAL A 117 -2.12 9.68 -24.72
N LYS A 118 -2.25 10.77 -25.50
CA LYS A 118 -1.12 11.47 -26.11
C LYS A 118 -0.24 12.11 -25.03
N ASP A 119 -0.84 12.75 -24.04
CA ASP A 119 -0.20 13.31 -22.85
C ASP A 119 0.45 12.20 -22.03
N LYS A 120 -0.24 11.09 -21.75
CA LYS A 120 0.34 9.93 -21.05
C LYS A 120 1.46 9.25 -21.85
N SER A 121 1.38 9.21 -23.17
CA SER A 121 2.45 8.66 -24.01
C SER A 121 3.65 9.61 -24.12
N MET A 122 3.41 10.92 -24.06
CA MET A 122 4.44 11.95 -24.02
C MET A 122 5.10 12.02 -22.64
N ILE A 123 4.33 11.85 -21.56
CA ILE A 123 4.79 11.62 -20.19
C ILE A 123 5.61 10.33 -20.16
N PHE A 124 5.12 9.20 -20.68
CA PHE A 124 5.90 7.95 -20.74
C PHE A 124 7.20 8.10 -21.55
N LYS A 125 7.15 8.82 -22.67
CA LYS A 125 8.34 9.09 -23.49
C LYS A 125 9.36 9.95 -22.73
N ASN A 126 8.91 11.01 -22.05
CA ASN A 126 9.77 11.94 -21.34
C ASN A 126 10.23 11.41 -19.96
N GLU A 127 9.39 10.65 -19.26
CA GLU A 127 9.64 10.11 -17.93
C GLU A 127 10.30 8.74 -17.94
N PHE A 128 10.29 8.00 -19.05
CA PHE A 128 10.92 6.69 -19.12
C PHE A 128 11.83 6.52 -20.33
N ILE A 129 11.36 6.75 -21.56
CA ILE A 129 12.14 6.45 -22.77
C ILE A 129 13.41 7.32 -22.89
N LEU A 130 13.31 8.61 -22.58
CA LEU A 130 14.42 9.57 -22.67
C LEU A 130 15.38 9.52 -21.47
N LYS A 131 15.05 8.78 -20.41
CA LYS A 131 15.91 8.66 -19.23
C LYS A 131 17.14 7.79 -19.48
N SER A 132 18.17 8.03 -18.66
CA SER A 132 19.38 7.20 -18.62
C SER A 132 19.05 5.74 -18.28
N LYS A 133 19.99 4.84 -18.54
CA LYS A 133 19.83 3.42 -18.23
C LYS A 133 19.65 3.21 -16.73
N GLU A 134 20.41 3.94 -15.93
CA GLU A 134 20.42 3.91 -14.48
C GLU A 134 19.07 4.36 -13.92
N GLU A 135 18.53 5.49 -14.39
CA GLU A 135 17.22 5.95 -13.98
C GLU A 135 16.09 4.98 -14.41
N LYS A 136 16.21 4.36 -15.60
CA LYS A 136 15.25 3.33 -16.04
C LYS A 136 15.26 2.13 -15.09
N ILE A 137 16.45 1.68 -14.68
CA ILE A 137 16.61 0.59 -13.71
C ILE A 137 15.98 0.97 -12.38
N GLU A 138 16.21 2.19 -11.89
CA GLU A 138 15.59 2.70 -10.65
C GLU A 138 14.07 2.69 -10.74
N ILE A 139 13.51 3.22 -11.83
CA ILE A 139 12.06 3.26 -12.07
C ILE A 139 11.47 1.83 -12.10
N ILE A 140 12.07 0.92 -12.87
CA ILE A 140 11.62 -0.47 -12.94
C ILE A 140 11.68 -1.14 -11.56
N SER A 141 12.77 -0.93 -10.82
CA SER A 141 12.96 -1.51 -9.49
C SER A 141 11.91 -0.98 -8.52
N ALA A 142 11.66 0.33 -8.52
CA ALA A 142 10.66 0.97 -7.68
C ALA A 142 9.25 0.46 -7.97
N TYR A 143 8.85 0.36 -9.25
CA TYR A 143 7.56 -0.21 -9.63
C TYR A 143 7.45 -1.70 -9.31
N THR A 144 8.52 -2.46 -9.50
CA THR A 144 8.55 -3.89 -9.14
C THR A 144 8.31 -4.06 -7.64
N ILE A 145 9.01 -3.29 -6.80
CA ILE A 145 8.77 -3.28 -5.35
C ILE A 145 7.34 -2.86 -5.05
N GLY A 146 6.83 -1.81 -5.71
CA GLY A 146 5.44 -1.37 -5.55
C GLY A 146 4.43 -2.49 -5.86
N ILE A 147 4.64 -3.25 -6.94
CA ILE A 147 3.79 -4.39 -7.32
C ILE A 147 3.89 -5.52 -6.28
N LEU A 148 5.11 -5.86 -5.86
CA LEU A 148 5.34 -6.90 -4.86
C LEU A 148 4.71 -6.55 -3.52
N VAL A 149 4.88 -5.31 -3.06
CA VAL A 149 4.28 -4.83 -1.82
C VAL A 149 2.76 -4.80 -1.92
N TYR A 150 2.20 -4.37 -3.06
CA TYR A 150 0.76 -4.43 -3.31
C TYR A 150 0.22 -5.84 -3.16
N PHE A 151 0.80 -6.81 -3.86
CA PHE A 151 0.31 -8.20 -3.82
C PHE A 151 0.57 -8.87 -2.47
N ALA A 152 1.71 -8.62 -1.83
CA ALA A 152 1.95 -9.09 -0.47
C ALA A 152 0.92 -8.53 0.52
N SER A 153 0.54 -7.26 0.35
CA SER A 153 -0.46 -6.61 1.20
C SER A 153 -1.88 -7.10 0.93
N ALA A 154 -2.22 -7.32 -0.34
CA ALA A 154 -3.55 -7.71 -0.75
C ALA A 154 -3.83 -9.21 -0.57
N GLY A 155 -2.80 -10.06 -0.55
CA GLY A 155 -2.94 -11.52 -0.47
C GLY A 155 -2.84 -12.20 -1.83
N GLY A 156 -1.84 -11.85 -2.63
CA GLY A 156 -1.65 -12.43 -3.96
C GLY A 156 -2.72 -11.99 -4.97
N ILE A 157 -2.87 -12.79 -6.04
CA ILE A 157 -3.71 -12.45 -7.21
C ILE A 157 -5.20 -12.57 -6.90
N ASP A 158 -5.56 -13.53 -6.05
CA ASP A 158 -6.92 -13.70 -5.55
C ASP A 158 -7.25 -12.73 -4.42
N HIS A 159 -6.24 -12.10 -3.82
CA HIS A 159 -6.35 -11.19 -2.68
C HIS A 159 -6.89 -11.90 -1.42
N GLU A 160 -6.36 -13.09 -1.11
CA GLU A 160 -6.62 -13.86 0.12
C GLU A 160 -5.32 -14.10 0.90
N GLY A 161 -5.39 -14.07 2.23
CA GLY A 161 -4.24 -14.32 3.10
C GLY A 161 -3.34 -13.10 3.36
N GLY A 162 -3.54 -11.96 2.68
CA GLY A 162 -2.71 -10.75 2.79
C GLY A 162 -2.63 -10.13 4.19
N LEU A 163 -2.15 -8.89 4.29
CA LEU A 163 -1.99 -8.21 5.59
C LEU A 163 -3.27 -8.24 6.45
N PRO A 164 -4.50 -8.04 5.92
CA PRO A 164 -5.71 -8.15 6.72
C PRO A 164 -5.93 -9.55 7.32
N ASP A 165 -5.67 -10.59 6.54
CA ASP A 165 -5.80 -12.00 6.95
C ASP A 165 -4.64 -12.50 7.82
N SER A 166 -3.70 -11.63 8.19
CA SER A 166 -2.66 -11.98 9.15
C SER A 166 -3.26 -12.50 10.45
N ASP A 167 -4.46 -12.06 10.86
CA ASP A 167 -5.20 -12.56 12.02
C ASP A 167 -5.44 -14.08 12.05
N LEU A 168 -5.50 -14.72 10.88
CA LEU A 168 -5.54 -16.18 10.72
C LEU A 168 -4.19 -16.82 11.04
N SER A 169 -3.11 -16.21 10.54
CA SER A 169 -1.74 -16.74 10.63
C SER A 169 -1.06 -16.52 11.99
N VAL A 170 -1.35 -15.41 12.68
CA VAL A 170 -0.84 -15.12 14.03
C VAL A 170 -1.73 -15.69 15.15
N GLY A 171 -2.72 -16.52 14.82
CA GLY A 171 -3.43 -17.35 15.80
C GLY A 171 -4.45 -16.60 16.65
N ILE A 172 -4.90 -15.41 16.22
CA ILE A 172 -5.97 -14.67 16.92
C ILE A 172 -7.32 -15.36 16.71
N GLY A 173 -7.49 -16.16 15.65
CA GLY A 173 -8.67 -17.02 15.40
C GLY A 173 -9.96 -16.26 15.07
N PHE A 174 -9.97 -14.94 15.29
CA PHE A 174 -11.02 -14.02 14.91
C PHE A 174 -10.71 -13.43 13.54
N HIS A 175 -10.90 -14.22 12.49
CA HIS A 175 -10.87 -13.71 11.11
C HIS A 175 -11.80 -12.51 11.00
N ARG A 176 -11.40 -11.50 10.24
CA ARG A 176 -12.19 -10.28 10.00
C ARG A 176 -12.37 -9.43 11.26
N HIS A 177 -11.35 -9.39 12.11
CA HIS A 177 -11.37 -8.51 13.29
C HIS A 177 -11.24 -7.04 12.89
N ILE A 178 -11.91 -6.13 13.61
CA ILE A 178 -11.86 -4.69 13.29
C ILE A 178 -10.44 -4.12 13.30
N LEU A 179 -9.50 -4.70 14.03
CA LEU A 179 -8.10 -4.24 14.06
C LEU A 179 -7.28 -4.70 12.84
N SER A 180 -7.58 -5.87 12.29
CA SER A 180 -6.88 -6.44 11.13
C SER A 180 -7.56 -6.04 9.82
N HIS A 181 -8.88 -5.93 9.80
CA HIS A 181 -9.64 -5.67 8.58
C HIS A 181 -10.16 -4.23 8.50
N SER A 182 -9.37 -3.25 8.93
CA SER A 182 -9.77 -1.85 8.82
C SER A 182 -8.60 -0.95 8.45
N ILE A 183 -8.89 0.34 8.30
CA ILE A 183 -7.88 1.37 8.11
C ILE A 183 -6.84 1.40 9.24
N ILE A 184 -7.18 0.88 10.44
CA ILE A 184 -6.27 0.81 11.59
C ILE A 184 -5.04 -0.03 11.25
N LEU A 185 -5.22 -1.17 10.57
CA LEU A 185 -4.10 -2.01 10.15
C LEU A 185 -3.14 -1.23 9.25
N GLY A 186 -3.66 -0.46 8.29
CA GLY A 186 -2.82 0.34 7.40
C GLY A 186 -1.98 1.38 8.15
N PHE A 187 -2.53 2.00 9.21
CA PHE A 187 -1.76 2.90 10.06
C PHE A 187 -0.65 2.20 10.84
N VAL A 188 -0.95 1.02 11.39
CA VAL A 188 0.04 0.21 12.12
C VAL A 188 1.16 -0.23 11.19
N VAL A 189 0.82 -0.74 10.00
CA VAL A 189 1.81 -1.20 9.01
C VAL A 189 2.63 -0.03 8.47
N GLU A 190 2.01 1.11 8.15
CA GLU A 190 2.76 2.30 7.74
C GLU A 190 3.73 2.75 8.83
N PHE A 191 3.29 2.79 10.08
CA PHE A 191 4.16 3.12 11.22
C PHE A 191 5.36 2.18 11.32
N ILE A 192 5.16 0.87 11.15
CA ILE A 192 6.24 -0.13 11.15
C ILE A 192 7.20 0.09 9.96
N MET A 193 6.67 0.31 8.76
CA MET A 193 7.49 0.59 7.56
C MET A 193 8.35 1.84 7.75
N ARG A 194 7.76 2.93 8.27
CA ARG A 194 8.49 4.17 8.59
C ARG A 194 9.51 3.96 9.71
N SER A 195 9.19 3.13 10.70
CA SER A 195 10.13 2.78 11.75
C SER A 195 11.36 2.05 11.22
N GLY A 196 11.17 1.14 10.26
CA GLY A 196 12.27 0.48 9.56
C GLY A 196 13.15 1.46 8.78
N ILE A 197 12.55 2.47 8.14
CA ILE A 197 13.28 3.53 7.43
C ILE A 197 14.10 4.37 8.42
N GLU A 198 13.52 4.78 9.55
CA GLU A 198 14.26 5.56 10.55
C GLU A 198 15.38 4.76 11.22
N LEU A 199 15.17 3.46 11.43
CA LEU A 199 16.22 2.56 11.87
C LEU A 199 17.36 2.49 10.84
N PHE A 200 17.04 2.37 9.55
CA PHE A 200 18.03 2.36 8.47
C PHE A 200 18.80 3.69 8.40
N ASN A 201 18.11 4.83 8.55
CA ASN A 201 18.73 6.15 8.61
C ASN A 201 19.71 6.27 9.79
N ALA A 202 19.34 5.71 10.95
CA ALA A 202 20.22 5.68 12.12
C ALA A 202 21.47 4.82 11.89
N ILE A 203 21.30 3.65 11.27
CA ILE A 203 22.43 2.78 10.85
C ILE A 203 23.35 3.54 9.90
N ASN A 204 22.78 4.18 8.87
CA ASN A 204 23.54 4.89 7.85
C ASN A 204 24.41 6.02 8.46
N LYS A 205 23.85 6.80 9.39
CA LYS A 205 24.59 7.85 10.13
C LYS A 205 25.76 7.32 10.98
N ASN A 206 25.73 6.04 11.35
CA ASN A 206 26.73 5.42 12.22
C ASN A 206 27.76 4.57 11.46
N LEU A 207 27.66 4.50 10.12
CA LEU A 207 28.65 3.83 9.28
C LEU A 207 30.05 4.47 9.44
N PRO A 208 31.12 3.72 9.17
CA PRO A 208 32.46 4.28 9.15
C PRO A 208 32.60 5.32 8.03
N GLU A 209 33.54 6.27 8.19
CA GLU A 209 33.80 7.33 7.21
C GLU A 209 34.09 6.75 5.81
N PHE A 210 34.84 5.65 5.77
CA PHE A 210 35.08 4.86 4.58
C PHE A 210 34.20 3.62 4.63
N HIS A 211 33.00 3.70 4.05
CA HIS A 211 32.08 2.57 3.92
C HIS A 211 31.79 2.25 2.45
N HIS A 212 31.23 1.07 2.19
CA HIS A 212 30.92 0.63 0.85
C HIS A 212 29.73 1.43 0.27
N SER A 213 29.83 1.89 -0.99
CA SER A 213 28.80 2.66 -1.71
C SER A 213 27.41 2.01 -1.81
N PHE A 214 27.30 0.74 -1.43
CA PHE A 214 26.04 0.02 -1.27
C PHE A 214 25.09 0.77 -0.32
N TRP A 215 25.61 1.28 0.81
CA TRP A 215 24.79 1.95 1.81
C TRP A 215 24.19 3.25 1.30
N ASP A 216 24.99 4.10 0.66
CA ASP A 216 24.53 5.36 0.07
C ASP A 216 23.48 5.14 -1.01
N ARG A 217 23.74 4.16 -1.91
CA ARG A 217 22.81 3.81 -2.99
C ARG A 217 21.50 3.26 -2.44
N THR A 218 21.56 2.41 -1.42
CA THR A 218 20.37 1.84 -0.77
C THR A 218 19.58 2.93 -0.05
N ASN A 219 20.26 3.82 0.68
CA ASN A 219 19.61 4.93 1.39
C ASN A 219 18.89 5.87 0.42
N THR A 220 19.60 6.28 -0.64
CA THR A 220 19.04 7.14 -1.70
C THR A 220 17.83 6.47 -2.36
N PHE A 221 17.94 5.17 -2.68
CA PHE A 221 16.83 4.43 -3.27
C PHE A 221 15.62 4.35 -2.34
N ILE A 222 15.81 4.05 -1.06
CA ILE A 222 14.74 4.01 -0.06
C ILE A 222 14.08 5.39 0.06
N ASP A 223 14.86 6.46 0.19
CA ASP A 223 14.34 7.80 0.35
C ASP A 223 13.52 8.27 -0.87
N ASN A 224 13.98 7.96 -2.08
CA ASN A 224 13.30 8.29 -3.31
C ASN A 224 11.99 7.49 -3.51
N ASN A 225 11.91 6.27 -2.96
CA ASN A 225 10.88 5.30 -3.35
C ASN A 225 10.00 4.80 -2.19
N LYS A 226 10.26 5.19 -0.93
CA LYS A 226 9.45 4.81 0.24
C LYS A 226 7.96 5.13 0.09
N GLY A 227 7.63 6.25 -0.56
CA GLY A 227 6.25 6.63 -0.85
C GLY A 227 5.53 5.65 -1.79
N ILE A 228 6.25 5.05 -2.74
CA ILE A 228 5.72 4.02 -3.64
C ILE A 228 5.38 2.76 -2.84
N ALA A 229 6.30 2.29 -1.99
CA ALA A 229 6.07 1.10 -1.17
C ALA A 229 4.90 1.30 -0.20
N ILE A 230 4.87 2.42 0.55
CA ILE A 230 3.78 2.73 1.49
C ILE A 230 2.45 2.90 0.74
N GLY A 231 2.43 3.62 -0.39
CA GLY A 231 1.24 3.78 -1.21
C GLY A 231 0.70 2.46 -1.76
N SER A 232 1.58 1.58 -2.24
CA SER A 232 1.21 0.24 -2.71
C SER A 232 0.66 -0.64 -1.60
N MET A 233 1.21 -0.56 -0.38
CA MET A 233 0.71 -1.27 0.79
C MET A 233 -0.73 -0.86 1.10
N TRP A 234 -0.99 0.44 1.18
CA TRP A 234 -2.34 0.98 1.40
C TRP A 234 -3.34 0.56 0.32
N LEU A 235 -2.91 0.56 -0.95
CA LEU A 235 -3.74 0.13 -2.06
C LEU A 235 -4.05 -1.37 -1.95
N GLY A 236 -3.08 -2.19 -1.57
CA GLY A 236 -3.27 -3.64 -1.37
C GLY A 236 -4.25 -3.95 -0.25
N ILE A 237 -4.11 -3.31 0.91
CA ILE A 237 -5.08 -3.39 2.02
C ILE A 237 -6.46 -2.94 1.53
N GLY A 238 -6.54 -1.81 0.82
CA GLY A 238 -7.79 -1.29 0.27
C GLY A 238 -8.50 -2.29 -0.65
N THR A 239 -7.78 -2.88 -1.60
CA THR A 239 -8.34 -3.90 -2.50
C THR A 239 -8.86 -5.11 -1.73
N HIS A 240 -8.08 -5.60 -0.76
CA HIS A 240 -8.49 -6.74 0.05
C HIS A 240 -9.80 -6.47 0.78
N LEU A 241 -9.92 -5.33 1.48
CA LEU A 241 -11.14 -4.97 2.22
C LEU A 241 -12.35 -4.71 1.30
N ILE A 242 -12.12 -4.17 0.09
CA ILE A 242 -13.18 -4.03 -0.91
C ILE A 242 -13.69 -5.40 -1.36
N LYS A 243 -12.79 -6.36 -1.61
CA LYS A 243 -13.18 -7.73 -1.93
C LYS A 243 -13.97 -8.35 -0.77
N ASP A 244 -13.46 -8.20 0.44
CA ASP A 244 -14.05 -8.73 1.67
C ASP A 244 -15.37 -8.06 2.07
N SER A 245 -15.74 -6.95 1.43
CA SER A 245 -17.08 -6.36 1.55
C SER A 245 -18.18 -7.21 0.92
N GLY A 246 -17.84 -8.13 0.02
CA GLY A 246 -18.81 -8.99 -0.67
C GLY A 246 -19.83 -8.24 -1.55
N VAL A 247 -19.71 -6.92 -1.69
CA VAL A 247 -20.64 -6.06 -2.44
C VAL A 247 -20.71 -6.46 -3.92
N PHE A 248 -19.63 -7.06 -4.45
CA PHE A 248 -19.53 -7.51 -5.83
C PHE A 248 -19.81 -9.01 -6.04
N GLY A 249 -20.44 -9.68 -5.06
CA GLY A 249 -20.93 -11.05 -5.24
C GLY A 249 -20.10 -12.16 -4.59
N HIS A 250 -19.07 -11.81 -3.81
CA HIS A 250 -18.38 -12.76 -2.94
C HIS A 250 -19.11 -12.91 -1.59
N GLY A 251 -19.03 -14.10 -0.98
CA GLY A 251 -19.61 -14.35 0.33
C GLY A 251 -18.95 -13.49 1.41
N VAL A 252 -19.75 -12.70 2.13
CA VAL A 252 -19.27 -11.87 3.23
C VAL A 252 -19.46 -12.60 4.58
N LYS A 253 -18.53 -12.37 5.51
CA LYS A 253 -18.75 -12.67 6.93
C LYS A 253 -18.80 -11.36 7.69
N ALA A 254 -19.51 -11.35 8.80
CA ALA A 254 -19.54 -10.21 9.70
C ALA A 254 -18.13 -9.90 10.24
N TYR A 255 -17.88 -8.63 10.53
CA TYR A 255 -16.75 -8.23 11.35
C TYR A 255 -16.84 -8.89 12.72
N THR A 256 -15.68 -9.16 13.30
CA THR A 256 -15.53 -9.52 14.71
C THR A 256 -14.90 -8.35 15.48
N GLY A 257 -15.14 -8.27 16.79
CA GLY A 257 -14.54 -7.26 17.67
C GLY A 257 -15.19 -5.86 17.65
N LEU A 258 -16.36 -5.71 17.04
CA LEU A 258 -17.13 -4.47 17.12
C LEU A 258 -17.84 -4.36 18.48
N PRO A 259 -17.88 -3.17 19.12
CA PRO A 259 -18.55 -2.99 20.41
C PRO A 259 -20.08 -2.85 20.30
N PHE A 260 -20.64 -3.10 19.12
CA PHE A 260 -22.07 -3.01 18.83
C PHE A 260 -22.46 -3.98 17.72
N GLU A 261 -23.73 -4.38 17.70
CA GLU A 261 -24.30 -5.21 16.65
C GLU A 261 -24.72 -4.38 15.44
N MET A 262 -24.59 -4.95 14.25
CA MET A 262 -25.10 -4.35 13.02
C MET A 262 -25.62 -5.42 12.07
N SER A 263 -26.52 -5.02 11.17
CA SER A 263 -26.97 -5.91 10.10
C SER A 263 -25.80 -6.34 9.20
N MET A 264 -25.95 -7.46 8.48
CA MET A 264 -24.93 -7.89 7.52
C MET A 264 -24.64 -6.80 6.46
N ALA A 265 -25.67 -6.07 6.01
CA ALA A 265 -25.48 -4.93 5.12
C ALA A 265 -24.64 -3.81 5.74
N GLY A 266 -24.75 -3.62 7.07
CA GLY A 266 -23.88 -2.73 7.83
C GLY A 266 -22.42 -3.17 7.81
N HIS A 267 -22.16 -4.46 8.03
CA HIS A 267 -20.79 -5.01 7.96
C HIS A 267 -20.20 -4.85 6.55
N GLN A 268 -20.95 -5.19 5.50
CA GLN A 268 -20.53 -4.98 4.11
C GLN A 268 -20.17 -3.52 3.82
N GLY A 269 -21.04 -2.60 4.26
CA GLY A 269 -20.80 -1.16 4.12
C GLY A 269 -19.54 -0.71 4.86
N LEU A 270 -19.29 -1.24 6.06
CA LEU A 270 -18.11 -0.91 6.85
C LEU A 270 -16.81 -1.45 6.23
N PHE A 271 -16.80 -2.66 5.65
CA PHE A 271 -15.67 -3.19 4.87
C PHE A 271 -15.39 -2.32 3.65
N MET A 272 -16.43 -1.99 2.89
CA MET A 272 -16.31 -1.14 1.71
C MET A 272 -15.77 0.24 2.09
N ALA A 273 -16.28 0.84 3.17
CA ALA A 273 -15.81 2.14 3.65
C ALA A 273 -14.33 2.11 4.06
N ASN A 274 -13.90 1.09 4.81
CA ASN A 274 -12.49 0.93 5.19
C ASN A 274 -11.59 0.67 3.98
N GLY A 275 -12.06 -0.11 3.00
CA GLY A 275 -11.32 -0.39 1.78
C GLY A 275 -11.13 0.85 0.91
N VAL A 276 -12.20 1.64 0.71
CA VAL A 276 -12.13 2.93 0.00
C VAL A 276 -11.23 3.90 0.75
N ALA A 277 -11.37 4.01 2.07
CA ALA A 277 -10.54 4.87 2.89
C ALA A 277 -9.03 4.52 2.76
N SER A 278 -8.71 3.23 2.79
CA SER A 278 -7.35 2.73 2.61
C SER A 278 -6.81 3.03 1.20
N ALA A 279 -7.62 2.85 0.16
CA ALA A 279 -7.25 3.22 -1.20
C ALA A 279 -7.03 4.74 -1.36
N MET A 280 -7.83 5.58 -0.70
CA MET A 280 -7.62 7.03 -0.68
C MET A 280 -6.33 7.41 0.05
N ALA A 281 -5.97 6.70 1.11
CA ALA A 281 -4.71 6.90 1.83
C ALA A 281 -3.48 6.56 0.96
N SER A 282 -3.60 5.67 -0.02
CA SER A 282 -2.55 5.40 -1.01
C SER A 282 -2.25 6.63 -1.88
N TYR A 283 -3.30 7.35 -2.32
CA TYR A 283 -3.18 8.50 -3.20
C TYR A 283 -2.49 9.71 -2.54
N SER A 284 -2.54 9.85 -1.22
CA SER A 284 -1.91 10.97 -0.52
C SER A 284 -0.38 10.87 -0.45
N GLU A 285 0.22 9.67 -0.53
CA GLU A 285 1.68 9.53 -0.57
C GLU A 285 2.27 9.95 -1.93
N GLN A 286 1.54 9.72 -3.02
CA GLN A 286 2.06 10.00 -4.37
C GLN A 286 2.18 11.50 -4.69
N LYS A 287 1.47 12.36 -3.96
CA LYS A 287 1.48 13.83 -4.18
C LYS A 287 2.69 14.55 -3.57
N LYS A 288 3.58 13.87 -2.83
CA LYS A 288 4.77 14.49 -2.22
C LYS A 288 6.06 14.19 -3.01
N LYS A 289 6.05 14.47 -4.32
CA LYS A 289 7.26 14.61 -5.12
C LYS A 289 7.50 16.07 -5.44
#